data_AF-A0A165JNK9-F1
#
_entry.id   AF-A0A165JNK9-F1
#
_cell.length_a   1.000
_cell.length_b   1.000
_cell.length_c   1.000
_cell.angle_alpha   90.00
_cell.angle_beta   90.00
_cell.angle_gamma   90.00
#
_symmetry.space_group_name_H-M   'P 1'
#
loop_
_entity.id
_entity.type
_entity.pdbx_description
1 polymer ?
#
loop_
_entity_poly.entity_id
_entity_poly.type
_entity_poly.pdbx_seq_one_letter_code
_entity_poly.pdbx_strand_id
1 'polypeptide(L)'
;MFSLLNPFLLLIAVTQCPMATSEIIMAWTKSPSAIVPIAYLAGASIIFYFAFNVSPPLRLLCLPFLCLFASWSVATMQNFTWPEGLGNLWGLSILIWIPHVLSVFFIETDTRMVTTSFDGMSITTPKKWDMMAAYKLLFNTRLINTLQQAPGMKRARRPMTMLEFLVTRLSKLFVYWLLHTQIEPLLYPKFFLPFSAEDFAPSRQVYFRRLLSFSQTAGPPVTLRETLLRATVVLHWIFSAVYEIDSAHTFLSILFVAVLRVDKPSEWPPLFGSLLQAYNLRRFWAHFWHRIAYRPYTNVGKLVSRQILSLKPRSGADNAVVAFTVFFVSGLVHSLISWCAGDKHFYMLDTLFFICNFAAGAVEVFVSKHASVLKTIDQYHWLQNPKRQATLMVCSKAAGLVWVFGFFFWILPKWQYPRVYHQLQYLTNLNRLRTALFGGER
;
A
#
# COMPACT_ATOMS: atom_id res chain seq x y z
N MET A 1 -1.77 7.42 2.98
CA MET A 1 -0.54 7.12 2.20
C MET A 1 -0.71 7.49 0.73
N PHE A 2 -1.95 7.54 0.22
CA PHE A 2 -2.22 8.12 -1.10
C PHE A 2 -2.58 9.61 -1.06
N SER A 3 -2.96 10.12 0.10
CA SER A 3 -3.20 11.55 0.29
C SER A 3 -2.07 12.14 1.16
N LEU A 4 -1.10 12.82 0.51
CA LEU A 4 -0.10 13.65 1.19
C LEU A 4 -0.65 15.03 1.54
N LEU A 5 -1.81 15.38 0.98
CA LEU A 5 -2.74 16.34 1.55
C LEU A 5 -3.93 15.54 2.08
N ASN A 6 -3.82 15.12 3.35
CA ASN A 6 -4.90 14.46 4.07
C ASN A 6 -6.21 15.24 3.81
N PRO A 7 -7.36 14.64 3.43
CA PRO A 7 -8.64 15.35 3.48
C PRO A 7 -8.86 15.96 4.87
N PHE A 8 -8.21 15.44 5.91
CA PHE A 8 -8.06 16.06 7.24
C PHE A 8 -7.27 17.38 7.26
N LEU A 9 -6.14 17.45 6.57
CA LEU A 9 -5.31 18.65 6.44
C LEU A 9 -5.94 19.66 5.49
N LEU A 10 -6.65 19.20 4.46
CA LEU A 10 -7.47 20.02 3.58
C LEU A 10 -8.67 20.59 4.34
N LEU A 11 -9.36 19.80 5.18
CA LEU A 11 -10.43 20.28 6.05
C LEU A 11 -9.90 21.27 7.10
N ILE A 12 -8.70 21.04 7.66
CA ILE A 12 -8.03 21.99 8.57
C ILE A 12 -7.66 23.29 7.83
N ALA A 13 -7.12 23.21 6.61
CA ALA A 13 -6.77 24.38 5.80
C ALA A 13 -8.01 25.18 5.36
N VAL A 14 -9.09 24.50 4.96
CA VAL A 14 -10.36 25.11 4.53
C VAL A 14 -11.13 25.72 5.70
N THR A 15 -11.09 25.09 6.89
CA THR A 15 -11.73 25.65 8.10
C THR A 15 -10.96 26.82 8.70
N GLN A 16 -9.66 26.96 8.41
CA GLN A 16 -8.81 28.04 8.93
C GLN A 16 -8.54 29.17 7.93
N CYS A 17 -8.90 29.04 6.64
CA CYS A 17 -8.69 30.09 5.65
C CYS A 17 -9.84 30.14 4.60
N PRO A 18 -10.83 31.04 4.74
CA PRO A 18 -12.02 31.10 3.88
C PRO A 18 -11.78 31.56 2.43
N MET A 19 -10.56 32.01 2.09
CA MET A 19 -10.27 32.70 0.82
C MET A 19 -9.65 31.81 -0.27
N ALA A 20 -9.43 30.50 -0.01
CA ALA A 20 -8.72 29.62 -0.95
C ALA A 20 -9.52 29.26 -2.21
N THR A 21 -10.82 29.52 -2.26
CA THR A 21 -11.69 29.06 -3.35
C THR A 21 -11.42 29.75 -4.68
N SER A 22 -11.04 31.03 -4.71
CA SER A 22 -10.79 31.77 -5.96
C SER A 22 -9.42 31.49 -6.58
N GLU A 23 -8.39 31.25 -5.76
CA GLU A 23 -7.04 30.87 -6.23
C GLU A 23 -6.99 29.42 -6.71
N ILE A 24 -7.76 28.53 -6.07
CA ILE A 24 -7.94 27.15 -6.54
C ILE A 24 -8.55 27.17 -7.94
N ILE A 25 -9.61 27.96 -8.20
CA ILE A 25 -10.26 28.04 -9.52
C ILE A 25 -9.33 28.61 -10.60
N MET A 26 -8.47 29.59 -10.29
CA MET A 26 -7.49 30.10 -11.26
C MET A 26 -6.37 29.10 -11.58
N ALA A 27 -5.99 28.22 -10.65
CA ALA A 27 -5.02 27.16 -10.91
C ALA A 27 -5.51 26.09 -11.93
N TRP A 28 -6.82 25.95 -12.14
CA TRP A 28 -7.38 25.07 -13.17
C TRP A 28 -7.09 25.55 -14.60
N THR A 29 -6.83 26.84 -14.80
CA THR A 29 -6.68 27.43 -16.15
C THR A 29 -5.27 27.26 -16.75
N LYS A 30 -4.28 26.81 -15.96
CA LYS A 30 -2.96 26.37 -16.43
C LYS A 30 -2.69 24.90 -16.08
N SER A 31 -3.71 24.03 -16.17
CA SER A 31 -3.53 22.63 -15.77
C SER A 31 -2.51 21.93 -16.67
N PRO A 32 -1.36 21.46 -16.15
CA PRO A 32 -0.52 20.53 -16.89
C PRO A 32 -1.38 19.29 -17.22
N SER A 33 -1.32 18.83 -18.47
CA SER A 33 -2.25 17.81 -18.97
C SER A 33 -2.01 16.46 -18.29
N ALA A 34 -3.05 15.88 -17.69
CA ALA A 34 -3.04 14.51 -17.15
C ALA A 34 -2.72 13.45 -18.21
N ILE A 35 -2.80 13.80 -19.50
CA ILE A 35 -2.40 12.93 -20.63
C ILE A 35 -0.89 12.68 -20.61
N VAL A 36 -0.07 13.61 -20.12
CA VAL A 36 1.40 13.49 -20.15
C VAL A 36 1.91 12.23 -19.43
N PRO A 37 1.61 12.00 -18.12
CA PRO A 37 2.06 10.78 -17.45
C PRO A 37 1.49 9.51 -18.10
N ILE A 38 0.26 9.56 -18.63
CA ILE A 38 -0.37 8.44 -19.35
C ILE A 38 0.39 8.11 -20.63
N ALA A 39 0.77 9.12 -21.42
CA ALA A 39 1.50 8.97 -22.67
C ALA A 39 2.89 8.34 -22.42
N TYR A 40 3.58 8.74 -21.35
CA TYR A 40 4.84 8.11 -20.97
C TYR A 40 4.68 6.63 -20.60
N LEU A 41 3.64 6.27 -19.84
CA LEU A 41 3.35 4.86 -19.53
C LEU A 41 2.96 4.07 -20.80
N ALA A 42 2.23 4.69 -21.72
CA ALA A 42 1.91 4.08 -23.01
C ALA A 42 3.18 3.81 -23.84
N GLY A 43 4.13 4.75 -23.86
CA GLY A 43 5.45 4.55 -24.47
C GLY A 43 6.22 3.39 -23.84
N ALA A 44 6.27 3.31 -22.51
CA ALA A 44 6.86 2.18 -21.80
C ALA A 44 6.16 0.84 -22.13
N SER A 45 4.83 0.87 -22.30
CA SER A 45 4.03 -0.30 -22.66
C SER A 45 4.34 -0.79 -24.09
N ILE A 46 4.48 0.13 -25.06
CA ILE A 46 4.89 -0.21 -26.44
C ILE A 46 6.26 -0.89 -26.45
N ILE A 47 7.21 -0.37 -25.68
CA ILE A 47 8.54 -0.98 -25.53
C ILE A 47 8.44 -2.36 -24.88
N PHE A 48 7.56 -2.54 -23.89
CA PHE A 48 7.29 -3.85 -23.30
C PHE A 48 6.76 -4.87 -24.32
N TYR A 49 5.81 -4.49 -25.17
CA TYR A 49 5.31 -5.35 -26.26
C TYR A 49 6.42 -5.79 -27.19
N PHE A 50 7.30 -4.87 -27.57
CA PHE A 50 8.46 -5.19 -28.41
C PHE A 50 9.41 -6.14 -27.67
N ALA A 51 9.81 -5.81 -26.44
CA ALA A 51 10.70 -6.61 -25.60
C ALA A 51 10.17 -8.05 -25.40
N PHE A 52 8.86 -8.23 -25.20
CA PHE A 52 8.26 -9.55 -25.06
C PHE A 52 8.51 -10.47 -26.26
N ASN A 53 8.56 -9.91 -27.46
CA ASN A 53 8.60 -10.66 -28.72
C ASN A 53 10.00 -10.83 -29.33
N VAL A 54 11.04 -10.26 -28.71
CA VAL A 54 12.42 -10.33 -29.19
C VAL A 54 13.30 -11.26 -28.34
N SER A 55 14.50 -11.57 -28.85
CA SER A 55 15.48 -12.44 -28.19
C SER A 55 16.05 -11.78 -26.91
N PRO A 56 16.54 -12.56 -25.93
CA PRO A 56 17.05 -12.03 -24.66
C PRO A 56 18.09 -10.90 -24.77
N PRO A 57 19.07 -10.92 -25.71
CA PRO A 57 20.00 -9.81 -25.89
C PRO A 57 19.30 -8.51 -26.30
N LEU A 58 18.29 -8.59 -27.18
CA LEU A 58 17.50 -7.43 -27.61
C LEU A 58 16.59 -6.90 -26.48
N ARG A 59 16.12 -7.78 -25.59
CA ARG A 59 15.36 -7.37 -24.38
C ARG A 59 16.19 -6.48 -23.46
N LEU A 60 17.46 -6.81 -23.28
CA LEU A 60 18.39 -6.00 -22.48
C LEU A 60 18.53 -4.58 -23.05
N LEU A 61 18.58 -4.43 -24.38
CA LEU A 61 18.65 -3.12 -25.03
C LEU A 61 17.35 -2.31 -24.87
N CYS A 62 16.19 -2.97 -24.70
CA CYS A 62 14.91 -2.29 -24.47
C CYS A 62 14.77 -1.74 -23.04
N LEU A 63 15.49 -2.34 -22.07
CA LEU A 63 15.29 -2.07 -20.66
C LEU A 63 15.57 -0.61 -20.25
N PRO A 64 16.66 0.05 -20.68
CA PRO A 64 16.90 1.45 -20.36
C PRO A 64 15.77 2.37 -20.82
N PHE A 65 15.23 2.15 -22.02
CA PHE A 65 14.12 2.94 -22.57
C PHE A 65 12.83 2.69 -21.80
N LEU A 66 12.55 1.43 -21.44
CA LEU A 66 11.37 1.10 -20.63
C LEU A 66 11.42 1.78 -19.26
N CYS A 67 12.58 1.71 -18.58
CA CYS A 67 12.79 2.37 -17.30
C CYS A 67 12.73 3.91 -17.43
N LEU A 68 13.26 4.47 -18.51
CA LEU A 68 13.25 5.91 -18.77
C LEU A 68 11.82 6.44 -18.93
N PHE A 69 11.02 5.82 -19.81
CA PHE A 69 9.61 6.22 -20.00
C PHE A 69 8.78 6.03 -18.74
N ALA A 70 8.97 4.92 -18.01
CA ALA A 70 8.32 4.71 -16.72
C ALA A 70 8.72 5.80 -15.71
N SER A 71 9.99 6.16 -15.65
CA SER A 71 10.50 7.21 -14.76
C SER A 71 9.95 8.59 -15.13
N TRP A 72 9.81 8.92 -16.41
CA TRP A 72 9.16 10.16 -16.86
C TRP A 72 7.67 10.19 -16.50
N SER A 73 6.98 9.06 -16.56
CA SER A 73 5.60 8.96 -16.09
C SER A 73 5.47 9.25 -14.58
N VAL A 74 6.41 8.76 -13.77
CA VAL A 74 6.49 9.10 -12.33
C VAL A 74 6.87 10.57 -12.12
N ALA A 75 7.85 11.08 -12.87
CA ALA A 75 8.32 12.47 -12.74
C ALA A 75 7.22 13.49 -13.08
N THR A 76 6.25 13.10 -13.92
CA THR A 76 5.11 13.93 -14.31
C THR A 76 3.81 13.58 -13.58
N MET A 77 3.88 12.79 -12.50
CA MET A 77 2.69 12.35 -11.76
C MET A 77 1.92 13.50 -11.10
N GLN A 78 2.55 14.65 -10.86
CA GLN A 78 1.91 15.85 -10.33
C GLN A 78 0.89 16.45 -11.31
N ASN A 79 0.93 16.08 -12.59
CA ASN A 79 -0.06 16.49 -13.58
C ASN A 79 -1.45 15.88 -13.32
N PHE A 80 -1.56 14.87 -12.47
CA PHE A 80 -2.83 14.40 -11.94
C PHE A 80 -3.30 15.31 -10.82
N THR A 81 -4.02 16.37 -11.17
CA THR A 81 -4.60 17.34 -10.23
C THR A 81 -5.87 16.84 -9.56
N TRP A 82 -6.61 15.94 -10.22
CA TRP A 82 -7.84 15.36 -9.70
C TRP A 82 -8.02 13.90 -10.18
N PRO A 83 -8.55 12.99 -9.35
CA PRO A 83 -8.86 13.16 -7.92
C PRO A 83 -7.58 13.29 -7.05
N GLU A 84 -7.75 13.84 -5.84
CA GLU A 84 -6.65 13.99 -4.89
C GLU A 84 -5.99 12.64 -4.61
N GLY A 85 -4.64 12.63 -4.61
CA GLY A 85 -3.86 11.43 -4.39
C GLY A 85 -3.72 10.49 -5.61
N LEU A 86 -4.40 10.76 -6.73
CA LEU A 86 -4.24 9.94 -7.94
C LEU A 86 -2.80 9.91 -8.44
N GLY A 87 -2.10 11.05 -8.43
CA GLY A 87 -0.68 11.12 -8.82
C GLY A 87 0.20 10.20 -7.97
N ASN A 88 -0.01 10.14 -6.65
CA ASN A 88 0.72 9.26 -5.76
C ASN A 88 0.41 7.78 -6.04
N LEU A 89 -0.87 7.46 -6.27
CA LEU A 89 -1.28 6.10 -6.62
C LEU A 89 -0.69 5.65 -7.95
N TRP A 90 -0.68 6.54 -8.94
CA TRP A 90 -0.07 6.33 -10.24
C TRP A 90 1.44 6.06 -10.10
N GLY A 91 2.15 6.95 -9.41
CA GLY A 91 3.59 6.82 -9.18
C GLY A 91 3.94 5.51 -8.46
N LEU A 92 3.24 5.17 -7.37
CA LEU A 92 3.42 3.91 -6.65
C LEU A 92 3.18 2.69 -7.54
N SER A 93 2.13 2.72 -8.36
CA SER A 93 1.81 1.63 -9.27
C SER A 93 2.91 1.41 -10.30
N ILE A 94 3.49 2.48 -10.85
CA ILE A 94 4.59 2.40 -11.82
C ILE A 94 5.89 1.92 -11.16
N LEU A 95 6.19 2.39 -9.95
CA LEU A 95 7.37 1.94 -9.22
C LEU A 95 7.27 0.46 -8.79
N ILE A 96 6.07 -0.09 -8.61
CA ILE A 96 5.87 -1.55 -8.49
C ILE A 96 5.99 -2.25 -9.85
N TRP A 97 5.54 -1.61 -10.92
CA TRP A 97 5.57 -2.13 -12.28
C TRP A 97 7.01 -2.29 -12.82
N ILE A 98 7.94 -1.39 -12.49
CA ILE A 98 9.34 -1.50 -12.95
C ILE A 98 9.98 -2.84 -12.49
N PRO A 99 9.96 -3.21 -11.19
CA PRO A 99 10.42 -4.53 -10.75
C PRO A 99 9.61 -5.70 -11.32
N HIS A 100 8.34 -5.50 -11.68
CA HIS A 100 7.54 -6.53 -12.35
C HIS A 100 8.09 -6.82 -13.75
N VAL A 101 8.37 -5.79 -14.54
CA VAL A 101 8.97 -5.94 -15.86
C VAL A 101 10.34 -6.60 -15.78
N LEU A 102 11.18 -6.16 -14.84
CA LEU A 102 12.48 -6.78 -14.58
C LEU A 102 12.34 -8.26 -14.22
N SER A 103 11.37 -8.58 -13.37
CA SER A 103 11.06 -9.96 -12.98
C SER A 103 10.66 -10.81 -14.19
N VAL A 104 9.70 -10.35 -14.99
CA VAL A 104 9.17 -11.08 -16.16
C VAL A 104 10.26 -11.38 -17.18
N PHE A 105 11.15 -10.43 -17.47
CA PHE A 105 12.16 -10.61 -18.52
C PHE A 105 13.43 -11.32 -18.06
N PHE A 106 13.84 -11.18 -16.79
CA PHE A 106 15.16 -11.63 -16.33
C PHE A 106 15.12 -12.72 -15.26
N ILE A 107 14.02 -12.87 -14.54
CA ILE A 107 13.92 -13.81 -13.42
C ILE A 107 12.95 -14.95 -13.72
N GLU A 108 11.83 -14.63 -14.38
CA GLU A 108 10.72 -15.55 -14.64
C GLU A 108 10.72 -16.02 -16.10
N THR A 109 11.87 -16.51 -16.57
CA THR A 109 12.15 -16.81 -17.99
C THR A 109 11.22 -17.85 -18.65
N ASP A 110 10.50 -18.65 -17.87
CA ASP A 110 9.47 -19.59 -18.35
C ASP A 110 8.06 -19.03 -18.15
N THR A 111 7.79 -17.86 -18.73
CA THR A 111 6.46 -17.23 -18.79
C THR A 111 5.60 -17.84 -19.91
N ARG A 112 5.57 -19.18 -20.01
CA ARG A 112 4.53 -19.84 -20.79
C ARG A 112 3.19 -19.38 -20.22
N MET A 113 2.37 -18.76 -21.08
CA MET A 113 1.00 -18.37 -20.77
C MET A 113 0.17 -19.66 -20.64
N VAL A 114 0.28 -20.32 -19.48
CA VAL A 114 -0.59 -21.43 -19.13
C VAL A 114 -1.88 -20.84 -18.63
N THR A 115 -2.74 -20.46 -19.58
CA THR A 115 -4.07 -19.96 -19.25
C THR A 115 -4.87 -21.12 -18.66
N THR A 116 -5.25 -20.98 -17.39
CA THR A 116 -6.23 -21.90 -16.80
C THR A 116 -7.61 -21.46 -17.26
N SER A 117 -8.14 -22.09 -18.32
CA SER A 117 -9.56 -21.96 -18.67
C SER A 117 -10.41 -22.51 -17.52
N PHE A 118 -11.65 -22.06 -17.36
CA PHE A 118 -12.56 -22.62 -16.35
C PHE A 118 -12.66 -24.16 -16.45
N ASP A 119 -12.36 -24.73 -17.61
CA ASP A 119 -12.42 -26.16 -17.95
C ASP A 119 -11.12 -26.94 -17.74
N GLY A 120 -10.01 -26.31 -17.34
CA GLY A 120 -8.74 -27.01 -17.12
C GLY A 120 -7.48 -26.15 -17.28
N MET A 121 -6.33 -26.82 -17.25
CA MET A 121 -5.03 -26.20 -17.52
C MET A 121 -4.71 -26.35 -19.01
N SER A 122 -4.80 -25.28 -19.79
CA SER A 122 -4.36 -25.25 -21.17
C SER A 122 -2.98 -24.61 -21.24
N ILE A 123 -1.97 -25.39 -21.63
CA ILE A 123 -0.62 -24.86 -21.87
C ILE A 123 -0.58 -24.40 -23.32
N THR A 124 -0.67 -23.09 -23.54
CA THR A 124 -0.44 -22.48 -24.86
C THR A 124 0.97 -21.92 -24.91
N THR A 125 1.74 -22.33 -25.92
CA THR A 125 3.01 -21.67 -26.24
C THR A 125 2.71 -20.32 -26.89
N PRO A 126 3.33 -19.22 -26.43
CA PRO A 126 3.13 -17.92 -27.05
C PRO A 126 3.56 -17.98 -28.52
N LYS A 127 2.74 -17.41 -29.41
CA LYS A 127 3.13 -17.24 -30.82
C LYS A 127 4.20 -16.16 -30.93
N LYS A 128 4.99 -16.18 -32.01
CA LYS A 128 5.85 -15.04 -32.34
C LYS A 128 4.95 -13.83 -32.58
N TRP A 129 5.22 -12.70 -31.91
CA TRP A 129 4.36 -11.50 -31.95
C TRP A 129 2.98 -11.69 -31.32
N ASP A 130 2.89 -12.44 -30.23
CA ASP A 130 1.65 -12.62 -29.47
C ASP A 130 1.34 -11.39 -28.60
N MET A 131 0.64 -10.43 -29.20
CA MET A 131 0.23 -9.18 -28.55
C MET A 131 -0.72 -9.41 -27.39
N MET A 132 -1.61 -10.41 -27.48
CA MET A 132 -2.52 -10.72 -26.39
C MET A 132 -1.77 -11.27 -25.18
N ALA A 133 -0.78 -12.15 -25.40
CA ALA A 133 0.08 -12.64 -24.32
C ALA A 133 0.86 -11.53 -23.63
N ALA A 134 1.46 -10.62 -24.41
CA ALA A 134 2.14 -9.46 -23.86
C ALA A 134 1.20 -8.58 -23.04
N TYR A 135 -0.01 -8.29 -23.54
CA TYR A 135 -1.02 -7.51 -22.83
C TYR A 135 -1.39 -8.14 -21.48
N LYS A 136 -1.64 -9.46 -21.46
CA LYS A 136 -2.03 -10.21 -20.24
C LYS A 136 -0.93 -10.30 -19.20
N LEU A 137 0.33 -10.03 -19.57
CA LEU A 137 1.45 -9.96 -18.65
C LEU A 137 1.83 -8.54 -18.25
N LEU A 138 1.54 -7.54 -19.09
CA LEU A 138 1.97 -6.15 -18.94
C LEU A 138 1.73 -5.61 -17.53
N PHE A 139 0.50 -5.69 -17.00
CA PHE A 139 0.15 -5.20 -15.67
C PHE A 139 -0.20 -6.32 -14.67
N ASN A 140 0.05 -7.58 -15.02
CA ASN A 140 -0.31 -8.73 -14.20
C ASN A 140 0.79 -9.07 -13.17
N THR A 141 1.01 -8.18 -12.21
CA THR A 141 2.08 -8.35 -11.19
C THR A 141 1.90 -9.56 -10.28
N ARG A 142 0.69 -10.12 -10.25
CA ARG A 142 0.35 -11.34 -9.49
C ARG A 142 0.41 -12.61 -10.33
N LEU A 143 0.68 -12.48 -11.64
CA LEU A 143 0.69 -13.53 -12.66
C LEU A 143 -0.55 -14.44 -12.56
N ILE A 144 -1.71 -13.81 -12.42
CA ILE A 144 -3.02 -14.46 -12.34
C ILE A 144 -3.23 -15.30 -13.59
N ASN A 145 -3.75 -16.51 -13.40
CA ASN A 145 -3.99 -17.50 -14.46
C ASN A 145 -2.70 -17.95 -15.17
N THR A 146 -1.59 -18.06 -14.45
CA THR A 146 -0.34 -18.69 -14.93
C THR A 146 0.16 -19.75 -13.95
N LEU A 147 1.08 -20.63 -14.35
CA LEU A 147 1.77 -21.58 -13.45
C LEU A 147 2.53 -20.88 -12.32
N GLN A 148 2.89 -19.63 -12.54
CA GLN A 148 3.63 -18.80 -11.61
C GLN A 148 2.70 -17.83 -10.87
N GLN A 149 1.42 -18.14 -10.70
CA GLN A 149 0.53 -17.29 -9.92
C GLN A 149 1.03 -17.11 -8.48
N ALA A 150 0.82 -15.92 -7.89
CA ALA A 150 1.16 -15.66 -6.50
C ALA A 150 0.50 -16.72 -5.55
N PRO A 151 1.23 -17.31 -4.59
CA PRO A 151 0.71 -18.40 -3.75
C PRO A 151 -0.53 -17.98 -2.95
N GLY A 152 -1.55 -18.83 -2.78
CA GLY A 152 -2.72 -18.51 -1.94
C GLY A 152 -3.79 -17.62 -2.59
N MET A 153 -3.65 -17.31 -3.89
CA MET A 153 -4.71 -16.71 -4.68
C MET A 153 -5.84 -17.73 -4.88
N LYS A 154 -7.06 -17.38 -4.45
CA LYS A 154 -8.24 -18.24 -4.60
C LYS A 154 -8.79 -18.12 -6.02
N ARG A 155 -9.05 -19.25 -6.67
CA ARG A 155 -9.81 -19.29 -7.92
C ARG A 155 -11.29 -19.02 -7.65
N ALA A 156 -11.95 -18.33 -8.57
CA ALA A 156 -13.40 -18.19 -8.51
C ALA A 156 -14.04 -19.59 -8.56
N ARG A 157 -14.99 -19.86 -7.65
CA ARG A 157 -15.68 -21.16 -7.60
C ARG A 157 -16.60 -21.38 -8.79
N ARG A 158 -17.18 -20.30 -9.32
CA ARG A 158 -18.03 -20.27 -10.50
C ARG A 158 -17.70 -19.04 -11.36
N PRO A 159 -17.91 -19.10 -12.68
CA PRO A 159 -17.85 -17.91 -13.51
C PRO A 159 -18.93 -16.93 -13.07
N MET A 160 -18.59 -15.64 -13.10
CA MET A 160 -19.50 -14.55 -12.78
C MET A 160 -20.09 -14.01 -14.08
N THR A 161 -21.40 -13.82 -14.14
CA THR A 161 -22.05 -13.16 -15.28
C THR A 161 -21.65 -11.68 -15.34
N MET A 162 -21.77 -11.06 -16.53
CA MET A 162 -21.42 -9.63 -16.67
C MET A 162 -22.28 -8.73 -15.79
N LEU A 163 -23.57 -9.04 -15.66
CA LEU A 163 -24.48 -8.29 -14.79
C LEU A 163 -24.10 -8.42 -13.32
N GLU A 164 -23.87 -9.65 -12.82
CA GLU A 164 -23.40 -9.88 -11.44
C GLU A 164 -22.10 -9.13 -11.17
N PHE A 165 -21.17 -9.14 -12.14
CA PHE A 165 -19.89 -8.42 -12.03
C PHE A 165 -20.10 -6.92 -11.91
N LEU A 166 -20.86 -6.33 -12.83
CA LEU A 166 -21.11 -4.88 -12.84
C LEU A 166 -21.83 -4.43 -11.58
N VAL A 167 -22.90 -5.11 -11.18
CA VAL A 167 -23.66 -4.78 -9.95
C VAL A 167 -22.74 -4.84 -8.73
N THR A 168 -21.93 -5.90 -8.60
CA THR A 168 -20.98 -6.05 -7.48
C THR A 168 -19.96 -4.91 -7.46
N ARG A 169 -19.38 -4.55 -8.60
CA ARG A 169 -18.32 -3.52 -8.68
C ARG A 169 -18.87 -2.12 -8.46
N LEU A 170 -20.02 -1.79 -9.06
CA LEU A 170 -20.67 -0.50 -8.87
C LEU A 170 -21.15 -0.30 -7.42
N SER A 171 -21.74 -1.34 -6.83
CA SER A 171 -22.15 -1.30 -5.42
C SER A 171 -20.95 -1.05 -4.50
N LYS A 172 -19.81 -1.69 -4.81
CA LYS A 172 -18.57 -1.49 -4.05
C LYS A 172 -18.02 -0.07 -4.19
N LEU A 173 -17.99 0.51 -5.39
CA LEU A 173 -17.61 1.91 -5.58
C LEU A 173 -18.53 2.87 -4.84
N PHE A 174 -19.84 2.61 -4.86
CA PHE A 174 -20.80 3.42 -4.11
C PHE A 174 -20.54 3.37 -2.60
N VAL A 175 -20.26 2.18 -2.04
CA VAL A 175 -19.89 2.03 -0.62
C VAL A 175 -18.58 2.77 -0.30
N TYR A 176 -17.57 2.70 -1.17
CA TYR A 176 -16.33 3.44 -0.97
C TYR A 176 -16.51 4.95 -1.06
N TRP A 177 -17.33 5.42 -1.99
CA TRP A 177 -17.72 6.81 -2.07
C TRP A 177 -18.43 7.29 -0.81
N LEU A 178 -19.35 6.49 -0.25
CA LEU A 178 -20.04 6.80 1.00
C LEU A 178 -19.07 6.83 2.19
N LEU A 179 -18.16 5.85 2.27
CA LEU A 179 -17.14 5.79 3.32
C LEU A 179 -16.25 7.03 3.31
N HIS A 180 -15.77 7.43 2.13
CA HIS A 180 -14.85 8.55 1.98
C HIS A 180 -15.54 9.92 2.15
N THR A 181 -16.75 10.10 1.59
CA THR A 181 -17.40 11.43 1.58
C THR A 181 -18.30 11.69 2.78
N GLN A 182 -18.93 10.65 3.33
CA GLN A 182 -19.91 10.82 4.40
C GLN A 182 -19.37 10.35 5.75
N ILE A 183 -18.79 9.15 5.80
CA ILE A 183 -18.44 8.51 7.08
C ILE A 183 -17.13 9.08 7.63
N GLU A 184 -16.09 9.15 6.80
CA GLU A 184 -14.78 9.60 7.22
C GLU A 184 -14.77 11.05 7.76
N PRO A 185 -15.42 12.04 7.11
CA PRO A 185 -15.47 13.40 7.64
C PRO A 185 -16.30 13.54 8.92
N LEU A 186 -17.14 12.56 9.26
CA LEU A 186 -17.88 12.52 10.52
C LEU A 186 -17.08 11.86 11.64
N LEU A 187 -16.38 10.76 11.35
CA LEU A 187 -15.68 9.96 12.36
C LEU A 187 -14.36 10.58 12.81
N TYR A 188 -13.59 11.15 11.89
CA TYR A 188 -12.21 11.51 12.17
C TYR A 188 -12.03 13.00 12.57
N PRO A 189 -12.61 14.00 11.88
CA PRO A 189 -12.35 15.42 12.17
C PRO A 189 -13.25 15.99 13.28
N LYS A 190 -14.58 15.77 13.22
CA LYS A 190 -15.53 16.48 14.09
C LYS A 190 -15.29 16.27 15.59
N PHE A 191 -14.89 15.07 16.01
CA PHE A 191 -14.68 14.77 17.43
C PHE A 191 -13.39 15.37 18.03
N PHE A 192 -12.43 15.77 17.20
CA PHE A 192 -11.11 16.21 17.66
C PHE A 192 -10.79 17.65 17.31
N LEU A 193 -11.68 18.34 16.57
CA LEU A 193 -11.57 19.75 16.27
C LEU A 193 -11.74 20.62 17.54
N PRO A 194 -10.99 21.73 17.66
CA PRO A 194 -9.91 22.15 16.76
C PRO A 194 -8.64 21.32 16.98
N PHE A 195 -7.98 20.95 15.87
CA PHE A 195 -6.65 20.34 15.93
C PHE A 195 -5.61 21.40 16.31
N SER A 196 -4.72 21.06 17.25
CA SER A 196 -3.55 21.85 17.56
C SER A 196 -2.30 21.15 17.04
N ALA A 197 -1.26 21.90 16.68
CA ALA A 197 0.06 21.33 16.46
C ALA A 197 0.50 20.48 17.67
N GLU A 198 0.12 20.86 18.89
CA GLU A 198 0.47 20.13 20.11
C GLU A 198 -0.08 18.68 20.15
N ASP A 199 -1.18 18.39 19.45
CA ASP A 199 -1.73 17.03 19.35
C ASP A 199 -0.79 16.07 18.62
N PHE A 200 0.11 16.62 17.80
CA PHE A 200 1.07 15.90 16.96
C PHE A 200 2.52 16.21 17.35
N ALA A 201 2.76 16.86 18.49
CA ALA A 201 4.10 17.26 18.92
C ALA A 201 5.07 16.08 19.02
N PRO A 202 6.40 16.31 18.94
CA PRO A 202 7.40 15.25 19.08
C PRO A 202 7.24 14.40 20.36
N SER A 203 6.83 15.02 21.46
CA SER A 203 6.51 14.35 22.73
C SER A 203 5.37 13.31 22.59
N ARG A 204 4.42 13.57 21.68
CA ARG A 204 3.28 12.71 21.33
C ARG A 204 3.64 11.60 20.36
N GLN A 205 4.90 11.41 19.97
CA GLN A 205 5.31 10.20 19.21
C GLN A 205 5.60 9.01 20.13
N VAL A 206 5.86 9.28 21.41
CA VAL A 206 6.12 8.28 22.46
C VAL A 206 4.88 8.12 23.35
N TYR A 207 4.37 6.89 23.47
CA TYR A 207 3.15 6.59 24.25
C TYR A 207 3.45 5.71 25.46
N PHE A 208 3.79 4.44 25.25
CA PHE A 208 3.91 3.45 26.33
C PHE A 208 4.95 3.82 27.37
N ARG A 209 6.08 4.42 26.97
CA ARG A 209 7.07 4.94 27.93
C ARG A 209 6.45 6.02 28.82
N ARG A 210 5.69 6.96 28.27
CA ARG A 210 4.99 8.01 29.04
C ARG A 210 3.85 7.46 29.89
N LEU A 211 3.19 6.39 29.46
CA LEU A 211 2.12 5.74 30.22
C LEU A 211 2.67 4.95 31.43
N LEU A 212 3.79 4.26 31.24
CA LEU A 212 4.40 3.40 32.26
C LEU A 212 5.34 4.17 33.19
N SER A 213 5.97 5.24 32.70
CA SER A 213 6.75 6.14 33.53
C SER A 213 5.80 7.01 34.34
N PHE A 214 5.62 6.67 35.62
CA PHE A 214 4.96 7.52 36.62
C PHE A 214 5.76 8.81 36.94
N SER A 215 6.77 9.14 36.15
CA SER A 215 7.69 10.26 36.37
C SER A 215 7.42 11.39 35.37
N GLN A 216 7.37 12.63 35.87
CA GLN A 216 7.20 13.85 35.08
C GLN A 216 8.33 14.09 34.06
N THR A 217 9.47 13.42 34.20
CA THR A 217 10.61 13.54 33.27
C THR A 217 10.36 12.88 31.90
N ALA A 218 9.32 12.06 31.77
CA ALA A 218 9.01 11.36 30.51
C ALA A 218 8.24 12.22 29.49
N GLY A 219 7.74 13.39 29.88
CA GLY A 219 6.94 14.30 29.06
C GLY A 219 5.52 14.53 29.61
N PRO A 220 4.63 15.17 28.85
CA PRO A 220 3.27 15.47 29.31
C PRO A 220 2.49 14.18 29.64
N PRO A 221 1.53 14.21 30.57
CA PRO A 221 0.72 13.03 30.89
C PRO A 221 -0.06 12.54 29.65
N VAL A 222 -0.26 11.23 29.57
CA VAL A 222 -1.08 10.62 28.52
C VAL A 222 -2.54 10.94 28.78
N THR A 223 -3.23 11.49 27.77
CA THR A 223 -4.64 11.88 27.89
C THR A 223 -5.55 10.92 27.12
N LEU A 224 -6.85 10.90 27.48
CA LEU A 224 -7.87 10.18 26.71
C LEU A 224 -7.93 10.70 25.26
N ARG A 225 -7.83 12.02 25.06
CA ARG A 225 -7.77 12.64 23.73
C ARG A 225 -6.62 12.08 22.88
N GLU A 226 -5.40 12.02 23.44
CA GLU A 226 -4.23 11.45 22.74
C GLU A 226 -4.47 9.98 22.36
N THR A 227 -5.06 9.20 23.28
CA THR A 227 -5.36 7.77 23.08
C THR A 227 -6.36 7.56 21.94
N LEU A 228 -7.48 8.30 21.98
CA LEU A 228 -8.52 8.23 20.97
C LEU A 228 -8.02 8.72 19.60
N LEU A 229 -7.21 9.78 19.57
CA LEU A 229 -6.62 10.30 18.33
C LEU A 229 -5.69 9.27 17.68
N ARG A 230 -4.84 8.60 18.46
CA ARG A 230 -3.97 7.53 17.94
C ARG A 230 -4.75 6.34 17.40
N ALA A 231 -5.77 5.89 18.11
CA ALA A 231 -6.64 4.80 17.66
C ALA A 231 -7.35 5.17 16.34
N THR A 232 -7.83 6.40 16.27
CA THR A 232 -8.47 7.02 15.11
C THR A 232 -7.51 7.06 13.92
N VAL A 233 -6.24 7.45 14.11
CA VAL A 233 -5.19 7.41 13.09
C VAL A 233 -4.93 5.98 12.57
N VAL A 234 -4.94 4.96 13.43
CA VAL A 234 -4.79 3.55 13.01
C VAL A 234 -5.93 3.13 12.09
N LEU A 235 -7.18 3.37 12.52
CA LEU A 235 -8.35 2.98 11.75
C LEU A 235 -8.40 3.73 10.42
N HIS A 236 -8.19 5.05 10.45
CA HIS A 236 -8.13 5.88 9.26
C HIS A 236 -7.08 5.35 8.28
N TRP A 237 -5.84 5.10 8.73
CA TRP A 237 -4.77 4.63 7.84
C TRP A 237 -5.12 3.29 7.16
N ILE A 238 -5.65 2.32 7.90
CA ILE A 238 -6.00 1.00 7.34
C ILE A 238 -7.13 1.14 6.33
N PHE A 239 -8.24 1.78 6.73
CA PHE A 239 -9.45 1.81 5.89
C PHE A 239 -9.29 2.75 4.68
N SER A 240 -8.62 3.89 4.84
CA SER A 240 -8.30 4.80 3.72
C SER A 240 -7.50 4.11 2.63
N ALA A 241 -6.38 3.48 3.00
CA ALA A 241 -5.58 2.75 2.05
C ALA A 241 -6.35 1.63 1.34
N VAL A 242 -7.24 0.92 2.06
CA VAL A 242 -8.07 -0.14 1.47
C VAL A 242 -9.03 0.42 0.44
N TYR A 243 -9.86 1.41 0.79
CA TYR A 243 -10.86 1.90 -0.16
C TYR A 243 -10.21 2.71 -1.29
N GLU A 244 -9.11 3.42 -1.08
CA GLU A 244 -8.40 4.17 -2.13
C GLU A 244 -7.86 3.22 -3.21
N ILE A 245 -7.05 2.22 -2.80
CA ILE A 245 -6.45 1.26 -3.73
C ILE A 245 -7.53 0.41 -4.40
N ASP A 246 -8.49 -0.10 -3.62
CA ASP A 246 -9.50 -1.02 -4.15
C ASP A 246 -10.56 -0.29 -4.99
N SER A 247 -10.78 1.02 -4.78
CA SER A 247 -11.59 1.85 -5.69
C SER A 247 -10.95 1.94 -7.06
N ALA A 248 -9.65 2.26 -7.14
CA ALA A 248 -8.95 2.32 -8.41
C ALA A 248 -8.94 0.96 -9.12
N HIS A 249 -8.67 -0.12 -8.39
CA HIS A 249 -8.77 -1.49 -8.94
C HIS A 249 -10.17 -1.83 -9.44
N THR A 250 -11.20 -1.45 -8.68
CA THR A 250 -12.60 -1.71 -9.04
C THR A 250 -13.00 -0.90 -10.27
N PHE A 251 -12.62 0.37 -10.34
CA PHE A 251 -12.83 1.23 -11.51
C PHE A 251 -12.15 0.67 -12.76
N LEU A 252 -10.85 0.34 -12.66
CA LEU A 252 -10.11 -0.27 -13.77
C LEU A 252 -10.71 -1.61 -14.18
N SER A 253 -11.20 -2.42 -13.22
CA SER A 253 -11.86 -3.69 -13.55
C SER A 253 -13.13 -3.49 -14.37
N ILE A 254 -13.92 -2.44 -14.10
CA ILE A 254 -15.11 -2.12 -14.91
C ILE A 254 -14.67 -1.69 -16.31
N LEU A 255 -13.67 -0.81 -16.41
CA LEU A 255 -13.13 -0.34 -17.68
C LEU A 255 -12.65 -1.50 -18.55
N PHE A 256 -11.77 -2.36 -18.04
CA PHE A 256 -11.16 -3.42 -18.85
C PHE A 256 -12.06 -4.63 -19.11
N VAL A 257 -12.98 -4.97 -18.19
CA VAL A 257 -13.87 -6.12 -18.33
C VAL A 257 -15.17 -5.76 -19.07
N ALA A 258 -15.84 -4.67 -18.69
CA ALA A 258 -17.17 -4.36 -19.19
C ALA A 258 -17.18 -3.38 -20.37
N VAL A 259 -16.33 -2.35 -20.33
CA VAL A 259 -16.27 -1.31 -21.36
C VAL A 259 -15.41 -1.76 -22.54
N LEU A 260 -14.14 -2.06 -22.28
CA LEU A 260 -13.18 -2.46 -23.32
C LEU A 260 -13.31 -3.94 -23.72
N ARG A 261 -13.90 -4.78 -22.85
CA ARG A 261 -14.11 -6.22 -23.06
C ARG A 261 -12.86 -7.02 -23.44
N VAL A 262 -11.70 -6.58 -22.96
CA VAL A 262 -10.40 -7.24 -23.18
C VAL A 262 -10.06 -8.23 -22.06
N ASP A 263 -10.69 -8.08 -20.89
CA ASP A 263 -10.51 -8.94 -19.73
C ASP A 263 -11.80 -9.66 -19.30
N LYS A 264 -11.63 -10.76 -18.57
CA LYS A 264 -12.70 -11.54 -17.94
C LYS A 264 -12.83 -11.17 -16.45
N PRO A 265 -14.03 -11.30 -15.84
CA PRO A 265 -14.22 -11.10 -14.41
C PRO A 265 -13.24 -11.87 -13.51
N SER A 266 -12.86 -13.09 -13.91
CA SER A 266 -11.92 -13.95 -13.18
C SER A 266 -10.47 -13.44 -13.18
N GLU A 267 -10.10 -12.54 -14.08
CA GLU A 267 -8.77 -11.92 -14.17
C GLU A 267 -8.60 -10.76 -13.17
N TRP A 268 -9.71 -10.28 -12.58
CA TRP A 268 -9.74 -9.16 -11.64
C TRP A 268 -10.15 -9.57 -10.22
N PRO A 269 -9.49 -10.56 -9.57
CA PRO A 269 -9.84 -10.97 -8.21
C PRO A 269 -9.64 -9.82 -7.21
N PRO A 270 -10.28 -9.89 -6.03
CA PRO A 270 -10.08 -8.93 -4.95
C PRO A 270 -8.58 -8.70 -4.65
N LEU A 271 -8.22 -7.46 -4.31
CA LEU A 271 -6.86 -7.12 -3.91
C LEU A 271 -6.56 -7.51 -2.47
N PHE A 272 -7.49 -7.21 -1.58
CA PHE A 272 -7.38 -7.45 -0.14
C PHE A 272 -8.04 -8.76 0.25
N GLY A 273 -7.51 -9.39 1.29
CA GLY A 273 -8.12 -10.55 1.93
C GLY A 273 -9.00 -10.18 3.12
N SER A 274 -9.29 -11.16 3.96
CA SER A 274 -10.12 -10.95 5.16
C SER A 274 -9.31 -10.32 6.29
N LEU A 275 -9.84 -9.25 6.88
CA LEU A 275 -9.27 -8.60 8.07
C LEU A 275 -9.11 -9.58 9.25
N LEU A 276 -9.99 -10.58 9.37
CA LEU A 276 -9.90 -11.62 10.40
C LEU A 276 -8.65 -12.51 10.31
N GLN A 277 -7.93 -12.45 9.19
CA GLN A 277 -6.64 -13.14 9.05
C GLN A 277 -5.48 -12.33 9.61
N ALA A 278 -5.65 -11.05 9.94
CA ALA A 278 -4.60 -10.13 10.34
C ALA A 278 -4.19 -10.23 11.82
N TYR A 279 -4.15 -11.44 12.39
CA TYR A 279 -3.84 -11.66 13.81
C TYR A 279 -2.33 -11.79 14.12
N ASN A 280 -1.46 -11.44 13.18
CA ASN A 280 -0.04 -11.13 13.37
C ASN A 280 0.44 -10.32 12.16
N LEU A 281 1.58 -9.65 12.25
CA LEU A 281 2.08 -8.76 11.21
C LEU A 281 2.36 -9.50 9.91
N ARG A 282 2.94 -10.71 9.99
CA ARG A 282 3.17 -11.52 8.78
C ARG A 282 1.86 -11.81 8.04
N ARG A 283 0.78 -12.13 8.76
CA ARG A 283 -0.52 -12.39 8.13
C ARG A 283 -1.24 -11.12 7.71
N PHE A 284 -1.07 -10.01 8.45
CA PHE A 284 -1.55 -8.70 8.01
C PHE A 284 -1.02 -8.40 6.60
N TRP A 285 0.30 -8.46 6.38
CA TRP A 285 0.92 -8.15 5.08
C TRP A 285 0.73 -9.24 4.02
N ALA A 286 0.70 -10.52 4.39
CA ALA A 286 0.66 -11.63 3.42
C ALA A 286 -0.75 -12.17 3.10
N HIS A 287 -1.75 -11.90 3.92
CA HIS A 287 -3.11 -12.45 3.74
C HIS A 287 -4.20 -11.38 3.69
N PHE A 288 -4.08 -10.30 4.47
CA PHE A 288 -5.06 -9.21 4.46
C PHE A 288 -4.69 -8.12 3.43
N TRP A 289 -3.47 -7.59 3.52
CA TRP A 289 -3.00 -6.50 2.67
C TRP A 289 -2.87 -6.93 1.21
N HIS A 290 -2.95 -5.96 0.28
CA HIS A 290 -2.84 -6.24 -1.15
C HIS A 290 -1.47 -6.83 -1.50
N ARG A 291 -1.45 -7.76 -2.47
CA ARG A 291 -0.24 -8.50 -2.86
C ARG A 291 0.30 -8.13 -4.24
N ILE A 292 -0.02 -6.93 -4.71
CA ILE A 292 0.43 -6.40 -6.01
C ILE A 292 1.96 -6.36 -6.07
N ALA A 293 2.62 -5.94 -4.99
CA ALA A 293 4.08 -5.85 -4.91
C ALA A 293 4.79 -7.17 -4.53
N TYR A 294 4.04 -8.21 -4.14
CA TYR A 294 4.60 -9.41 -3.54
C TYR A 294 5.60 -10.12 -4.45
N ARG A 295 5.21 -10.47 -5.68
CA ARG A 295 6.09 -11.21 -6.60
C ARG A 295 7.29 -10.38 -7.06
N PRO A 296 7.10 -9.17 -7.61
CA PRO A 296 8.21 -8.35 -8.09
C PRO A 296 9.30 -8.18 -7.04
N TYR A 297 8.92 -7.83 -5.80
CA TYR A 297 9.91 -7.57 -4.75
C TYR A 297 10.49 -8.86 -4.17
N THR A 298 9.72 -9.94 -4.09
CA THR A 298 10.25 -11.25 -3.66
C THR A 298 11.30 -11.75 -4.64
N ASN A 299 11.13 -11.51 -5.94
CA ASN A 299 12.09 -11.94 -6.95
C ASN A 299 13.38 -11.12 -6.89
N VAL A 300 13.29 -9.80 -6.66
CA VAL A 300 14.46 -8.98 -6.30
C VAL A 300 15.13 -9.51 -5.03
N GLY A 301 14.36 -9.86 -3.99
CA GLY A 301 14.90 -10.44 -2.77
C GLY A 301 15.61 -11.79 -2.98
N LYS A 302 15.07 -12.65 -3.84
CA LYS A 302 15.71 -13.93 -4.19
C LYS A 302 17.00 -13.72 -4.98
N LEU A 303 17.03 -12.74 -5.88
CA LEU A 303 18.23 -12.35 -6.62
C LEU A 303 19.33 -11.92 -5.63
N VAL A 304 19.01 -10.99 -4.73
CA VAL A 304 19.94 -10.51 -3.69
C VAL A 304 20.40 -11.67 -2.80
N SER A 305 19.48 -12.46 -2.26
CA SER A 305 19.79 -13.55 -1.33
C SER A 305 20.65 -14.65 -1.97
N ARG A 306 20.34 -15.06 -3.19
CA ARG A 306 20.87 -16.31 -3.76
C ARG A 306 21.99 -16.09 -4.77
N GLN A 307 21.98 -14.98 -5.49
CA GLN A 307 23.01 -14.67 -6.48
C GLN A 307 24.06 -13.71 -5.93
N ILE A 308 23.67 -12.73 -5.12
CA ILE A 308 24.63 -11.76 -4.55
C ILE A 308 25.24 -12.32 -3.25
N LEU A 309 24.41 -12.84 -2.35
CA LEU A 309 24.86 -13.34 -1.04
C LEU A 309 25.09 -14.86 -1.00
N SER A 310 24.79 -15.58 -2.08
CA SER A 310 24.99 -17.04 -2.21
C SER A 310 24.37 -17.87 -1.08
N LEU A 311 23.25 -17.41 -0.51
CA LEU A 311 22.58 -18.12 0.58
C LEU A 311 21.85 -19.37 0.06
N LYS A 312 21.85 -20.44 0.87
CA LYS A 312 21.12 -21.67 0.54
C LYS A 312 19.62 -21.37 0.37
N PRO A 313 19.01 -21.68 -0.79
CA PRO A 313 17.59 -21.45 -1.01
C PRO A 313 16.72 -22.09 0.09
N ARG A 314 15.70 -21.36 0.53
CA ARG A 314 14.73 -21.74 1.58
C ARG A 314 15.32 -21.87 2.99
N SER A 315 16.60 -21.53 3.19
CA SER A 315 17.18 -21.42 4.53
C SER A 315 16.53 -20.28 5.35
N GLY A 316 16.73 -20.28 6.67
CA GLY A 316 16.27 -19.19 7.52
C GLY A 316 16.84 -17.84 7.09
N ALA A 317 18.11 -17.79 6.71
CA ALA A 317 18.79 -16.61 6.20
C ALA A 317 18.22 -16.16 4.84
N ASP A 318 17.99 -17.09 3.90
CA ASP A 318 17.36 -16.77 2.60
C ASP A 318 15.98 -16.12 2.80
N ASN A 319 15.15 -16.74 3.66
CA ASN A 319 13.81 -16.20 3.94
C ASN A 319 13.86 -14.82 4.62
N ALA A 320 14.83 -14.60 5.51
CA ALA A 320 15.00 -13.32 6.21
C ALA A 320 15.46 -12.21 5.26
N VAL A 321 16.46 -12.48 4.40
CA VAL A 321 16.94 -11.51 3.40
C VAL A 321 15.84 -11.19 2.40
N VAL A 322 15.14 -12.21 1.86
CA VAL A 322 14.04 -11.99 0.93
C VAL A 322 12.95 -11.12 1.56
N ALA A 323 12.55 -11.41 2.81
CA ALA A 323 11.56 -10.61 3.52
C ALA A 323 12.06 -9.18 3.77
N PHE A 324 13.31 -9.01 4.22
CA PHE A 324 13.91 -7.70 4.41
C PHE A 324 13.90 -6.88 3.12
N THR A 325 14.34 -7.45 2.01
CA THR A 325 14.33 -6.79 0.69
C THR A 325 12.93 -6.35 0.30
N VAL A 326 11.90 -7.18 0.53
CA VAL A 326 10.50 -6.81 0.22
C VAL A 326 10.07 -5.56 0.99
N PHE A 327 10.31 -5.53 2.31
CA PHE A 327 9.96 -4.37 3.13
C PHE A 327 10.82 -3.14 2.79
N PHE A 328 12.12 -3.33 2.59
CA PHE A 328 13.06 -2.26 2.28
C PHE A 328 12.73 -1.57 0.94
N VAL A 329 12.54 -2.35 -0.12
CA VAL A 329 12.15 -1.82 -1.45
C VAL A 329 10.79 -1.13 -1.39
N SER A 330 9.82 -1.68 -0.64
CA SER A 330 8.54 -1.01 -0.40
C SER A 330 8.73 0.36 0.23
N GLY A 331 9.57 0.44 1.27
CA GLY A 331 9.91 1.67 1.95
C GLY A 331 10.56 2.72 1.07
N LEU A 332 11.54 2.31 0.25
CA LEU A 332 12.20 3.21 -0.69
C LEU A 332 11.24 3.76 -1.74
N VAL A 333 10.38 2.90 -2.31
CA VAL A 333 9.37 3.30 -3.28
C VAL A 333 8.41 4.32 -2.68
N HIS A 334 7.93 4.09 -1.46
CA HIS A 334 7.07 5.06 -0.78
C HIS A 334 7.80 6.37 -0.45
N SER A 335 9.06 6.30 0.00
CA SER A 335 9.85 7.49 0.27
C SER A 335 10.10 8.31 -0.99
N LEU A 336 10.35 7.66 -2.13
CA LEU A 336 10.53 8.33 -3.42
C LEU A 336 9.25 9.07 -3.82
N ILE A 337 8.08 8.44 -3.67
CA ILE A 337 6.81 9.09 -3.98
C ILE A 337 6.52 10.25 -3.03
N SER A 338 6.77 10.10 -1.73
CA SER A 338 6.66 11.21 -0.78
C SER A 338 7.57 12.38 -1.15
N TRP A 339 8.80 12.10 -1.55
CA TRP A 339 9.73 13.13 -2.03
C TRP A 339 9.26 13.79 -3.33
N CYS A 340 8.79 13.01 -4.30
CA CYS A 340 8.23 13.52 -5.57
C CYS A 340 6.96 14.33 -5.34
N ALA A 341 6.17 14.03 -4.31
CA ALA A 341 4.97 14.76 -3.94
C ALA A 341 5.25 16.00 -3.06
N GLY A 342 6.51 16.29 -2.75
CA GLY A 342 6.94 17.52 -2.08
C GLY A 342 7.36 17.37 -0.61
N ASP A 343 7.27 16.19 0.00
CA ASP A 343 7.82 15.95 1.34
C ASP A 343 9.35 15.89 1.28
N LYS A 344 10.01 17.03 1.54
CA LYS A 344 11.47 17.12 1.53
C LYS A 344 12.13 16.80 2.87
N HIS A 345 11.36 16.78 3.96
CA HIS A 345 11.89 16.70 5.32
C HIS A 345 11.73 15.31 5.93
N PHE A 346 10.64 14.62 5.62
CA PHE A 346 10.23 13.41 6.33
C PHE A 346 10.00 12.20 5.43
N TYR A 347 10.32 12.29 4.13
CA TYR A 347 10.10 11.21 3.16
C TYR A 347 10.72 9.87 3.58
N MET A 348 11.91 9.88 4.18
CA MET A 348 12.59 8.67 4.68
C MET A 348 11.87 7.96 5.84
N LEU A 349 10.90 8.61 6.50
CA LEU A 349 10.08 7.94 7.51
C LEU A 349 9.26 6.80 6.92
N ASP A 350 8.94 6.83 5.62
CA ASP A 350 8.30 5.70 4.95
C ASP A 350 9.20 4.47 4.99
N THR A 351 10.48 4.63 4.65
CA THR A 351 11.46 3.52 4.73
C THR A 351 11.56 2.96 6.14
N LEU A 352 11.65 3.82 7.15
CA LEU A 352 11.70 3.39 8.54
C LEU A 352 10.42 2.64 8.96
N PHE A 353 9.24 3.09 8.53
CA PHE A 353 7.98 2.40 8.79
C PHE A 353 8.01 0.94 8.30
N PHE A 354 8.46 0.69 7.06
CA PHE A 354 8.54 -0.69 6.55
C PHE A 354 9.64 -1.51 7.22
N ILE A 355 10.80 -0.92 7.52
CA ILE A 355 11.87 -1.62 8.27
C ILE A 355 11.37 -2.04 9.66
N CYS A 356 10.63 -1.18 10.37
CA CYS A 356 10.03 -1.52 11.66
C CYS A 356 8.99 -2.64 11.54
N ASN A 357 8.21 -2.68 10.45
CA ASN A 357 7.28 -3.79 10.19
C ASN A 357 8.02 -5.12 9.96
N PHE A 358 9.13 -5.10 9.21
CA PHE A 358 10.00 -6.26 9.07
C PHE A 358 10.56 -6.71 10.42
N ALA A 359 11.13 -5.79 11.19
CA ALA A 359 11.74 -6.08 12.49
C ALA A 359 10.72 -6.70 13.45
N ALA A 360 9.52 -6.12 13.54
CA ALA A 360 8.46 -6.66 14.38
C ALA A 360 7.99 -8.04 13.90
N GLY A 361 7.85 -8.27 12.58
CA GLY A 361 7.58 -9.60 12.04
C GLY A 361 8.69 -10.62 12.30
N ALA A 362 9.96 -10.20 12.29
CA ALA A 362 11.10 -11.04 12.64
C ALA A 362 11.08 -11.42 14.13
N VAL A 363 10.74 -10.47 15.01
CA VAL A 363 10.50 -10.73 16.44
C VAL A 363 9.36 -11.71 16.63
N GLU A 364 8.23 -11.57 15.92
CA GLU A 364 7.12 -12.55 15.97
C GLU A 364 7.59 -13.97 15.61
N VAL A 365 8.42 -14.11 14.57
CA VAL A 365 8.97 -15.41 14.16
C VAL A 365 9.92 -15.96 15.21
N PHE A 366 10.79 -15.12 15.76
CA PHE A 366 11.73 -15.50 16.82
C PHE A 366 10.97 -15.99 18.06
N VAL A 367 10.02 -15.20 18.57
CA VAL A 367 9.18 -15.54 19.72
C VAL A 367 8.39 -16.82 19.45
N SER A 368 7.78 -16.96 18.27
CA SER A 368 7.00 -18.16 17.92
C SER A 368 7.86 -19.43 17.90
N LYS A 369 9.10 -19.35 17.40
CA LYS A 369 10.05 -20.47 17.40
C LYS A 369 10.46 -20.86 18.82
N HIS A 370 10.84 -19.90 19.65
CA HIS A 370 11.29 -20.19 21.02
C HIS A 370 10.13 -20.62 21.93
N ALA A 371 8.95 -20.03 21.77
CA ALA A 371 7.73 -20.49 22.46
C ALA A 371 7.34 -21.92 22.04
N SER A 372 7.58 -22.33 20.79
CA SER A 372 7.35 -23.71 20.37
C SER A 372 8.36 -24.70 20.97
N VAL A 373 9.61 -24.28 21.19
CA VAL A 373 10.63 -25.10 21.89
C VAL A 373 10.28 -25.26 23.37
N LEU A 374 9.78 -24.20 24.02
CA LEU A 374 9.26 -24.28 25.39
C LEU A 374 8.01 -25.17 25.50
N LYS A 375 7.19 -25.27 24.45
CA LYS A 375 6.05 -26.20 24.38
C LYS A 375 6.44 -27.66 24.14
N THR A 376 7.68 -27.93 23.74
CA THR A 376 8.22 -29.29 23.64
C THR A 376 8.60 -29.83 25.03
N ILE A 377 8.74 -28.95 26.02
CA ILE A 377 8.92 -29.30 27.43
C ILE A 377 7.52 -29.30 28.07
N ASP A 378 6.99 -30.52 28.21
CA ASP A 378 5.81 -30.92 29.00
C ASP A 378 4.37 -30.89 28.40
N GLN A 379 3.89 -32.10 28.08
CA GLN A 379 2.65 -32.73 28.57
C GLN A 379 1.38 -31.89 28.81
N TYR A 380 0.54 -31.67 27.81
CA TYR A 380 -0.83 -31.19 28.06
C TYR A 380 -1.89 -32.15 27.49
N HIS A 381 -2.07 -33.29 28.17
CA HIS A 381 -3.20 -34.24 27.95
C HIS A 381 -4.57 -33.54 28.02
N TRP A 382 -4.70 -32.42 28.73
CA TRP A 382 -5.95 -31.67 28.86
C TRP A 382 -6.32 -30.80 27.65
N LEU A 383 -5.41 -30.58 26.70
CA LEU A 383 -5.69 -29.88 25.45
C LEU A 383 -6.50 -30.73 24.46
N GLN A 384 -6.79 -32.01 24.74
CA GLN A 384 -7.53 -32.88 23.81
C GLN A 384 -9.02 -32.55 23.65
N ASN A 385 -9.60 -31.67 24.48
CA ASN A 385 -11.00 -31.27 24.35
C ASN A 385 -11.21 -30.34 23.13
N PRO A 386 -11.99 -30.75 22.10
CA PRO A 386 -12.15 -29.98 20.87
C PRO A 386 -12.75 -28.58 21.07
N LYS A 387 -13.69 -28.44 22.02
CA LYS A 387 -14.31 -27.14 22.34
C LYS A 387 -13.29 -26.18 22.94
N ARG A 388 -12.43 -26.66 23.85
CA ARG A 388 -11.37 -25.84 24.45
C ARG A 388 -10.29 -25.45 23.44
N GLN A 389 -9.92 -26.36 22.53
CA GLN A 389 -9.01 -26.02 21.42
C GLN A 389 -9.59 -24.92 20.53
N ALA A 390 -10.88 -25.01 20.18
CA ALA A 390 -11.55 -23.98 19.39
C ALA A 390 -11.55 -22.62 20.12
N THR A 391 -11.91 -22.59 21.40
CA THR A 391 -11.87 -21.37 22.22
C THR A 391 -10.47 -20.78 22.28
N LEU A 392 -9.44 -21.58 22.56
CA LEU A 392 -8.04 -21.11 22.60
C LEU A 392 -7.60 -20.53 21.25
N MET A 393 -8.02 -21.13 20.14
CA MET A 393 -7.73 -20.59 18.81
C MET A 393 -8.40 -19.24 18.58
N VAL A 394 -9.65 -19.08 19.00
CA VAL A 394 -10.38 -17.80 18.88
C VAL A 394 -9.72 -16.74 19.76
N CYS A 395 -9.44 -17.05 21.03
CA CYS A 395 -8.75 -16.13 21.95
C CYS A 395 -7.36 -15.75 21.44
N SER A 396 -6.60 -16.70 20.89
CA SER A 396 -5.28 -16.43 20.29
C SER A 396 -5.38 -15.51 19.07
N LYS A 397 -6.39 -15.71 18.20
CA LYS A 397 -6.63 -14.80 17.07
C LYS A 397 -7.04 -13.41 17.55
N ALA A 398 -7.91 -13.31 18.56
CA ALA A 398 -8.31 -12.03 19.14
C ALA A 398 -7.12 -11.30 19.76
N ALA A 399 -6.32 -11.96 20.59
CA ALA A 399 -5.09 -11.40 21.15
C ALA A 399 -4.12 -10.96 20.06
N GLY A 400 -3.99 -11.74 18.99
CA GLY A 400 -3.19 -11.40 17.82
C GLY A 400 -3.69 -10.16 17.07
N LEU A 401 -5.01 -9.98 16.95
CA LEU A 401 -5.60 -8.75 16.37
C LEU A 401 -5.31 -7.53 17.26
N VAL A 402 -5.42 -7.68 18.59
CA VAL A 402 -5.05 -6.62 19.55
C VAL A 402 -3.56 -6.28 19.43
N TRP A 403 -2.69 -7.28 19.28
CA TRP A 403 -1.26 -7.07 19.05
C TRP A 403 -0.99 -6.27 17.78
N VAL A 404 -1.58 -6.65 16.65
CA VAL A 404 -1.39 -5.94 15.37
C VAL A 404 -1.91 -4.50 15.46
N PHE A 405 -3.07 -4.30 16.08
CA PHE A 405 -3.59 -2.96 16.35
C PHE A 405 -2.64 -2.15 17.24
N GLY A 406 -2.15 -2.74 18.34
CA GLY A 406 -1.21 -2.12 19.27
C GLY A 406 0.13 -1.75 18.62
N PHE A 407 0.62 -2.58 17.70
CA PHE A 407 1.80 -2.27 16.89
C PHE A 407 1.57 -1.03 16.03
N PHE A 408 0.47 -0.97 15.26
CA PHE A 408 0.14 0.20 14.45
C PHE A 408 -0.12 1.45 15.29
N PHE A 409 -0.79 1.30 16.43
CA PHE A 409 -0.99 2.36 17.43
C PHE A 409 0.34 2.97 17.91
N TRP A 410 1.41 2.17 17.95
CA TRP A 410 2.74 2.60 18.34
C TRP A 410 3.58 3.19 17.20
N ILE A 411 3.56 2.58 16.01
CA ILE A 411 4.45 2.97 14.89
C ILE A 411 3.88 4.13 14.06
N LEU A 412 2.55 4.19 13.83
CA LEU A 412 1.97 5.20 12.95
C LEU A 412 2.23 6.64 13.42
N PRO A 413 2.17 6.96 14.73
CA PRO A 413 2.51 8.32 15.20
C PRO A 413 3.96 8.73 14.89
N LYS A 414 4.93 7.81 14.98
CA LYS A 414 6.33 8.10 14.63
C LYS A 414 6.50 8.38 13.14
N TRP A 415 5.64 7.79 12.33
CA TRP A 415 5.66 7.93 10.89
C TRP A 415 4.89 9.17 10.41
N GLN A 416 3.70 9.45 10.95
CA GLN A 416 2.80 10.48 10.44
C GLN A 416 2.86 11.80 11.20
N TYR A 417 3.05 11.79 12.52
CA TYR A 417 2.96 13.01 13.33
C TYR A 417 3.99 14.07 12.95
N PRO A 418 5.27 13.74 12.63
CA PRO A 418 6.23 14.75 12.18
C PRO A 418 5.73 15.62 11.03
N ARG A 419 5.06 15.00 10.05
CA ARG A 419 4.52 15.68 8.87
C ARG A 419 3.36 16.61 9.24
N VAL A 420 2.40 16.07 10.00
CA VAL A 420 1.22 16.82 10.44
C VAL A 420 1.64 17.99 11.33
N TYR A 421 2.55 17.75 12.28
CA TYR A 421 3.10 18.76 13.17
C TYR A 421 3.75 19.92 12.41
N HIS A 422 4.68 19.60 11.50
CA HIS A 422 5.39 20.59 10.71
C HIS A 422 4.42 21.45 9.88
N GLN A 423 3.43 20.83 9.25
CA GLN A 423 2.43 21.55 8.45
C GLN A 423 1.55 22.46 9.32
N LEU A 424 1.07 21.98 10.47
CA LEU A 424 0.26 22.80 11.39
C LEU A 424 1.05 23.98 11.98
N GLN A 425 2.33 23.77 12.31
CA GLN A 425 3.21 24.85 12.76
C GLN A 425 3.41 25.90 11.68
N TYR A 426 3.68 25.47 10.44
CA TYR A 426 3.83 26.37 9.30
C TYR A 426 2.57 27.23 9.10
N LEU A 427 1.38 26.62 9.09
CA LEU A 427 0.10 27.34 8.98
C LEU A 427 -0.13 28.31 10.15
N THR A 428 0.19 27.88 11.37
CA THR A 428 0.07 28.73 12.56
C THR A 428 0.98 29.97 12.47
N ASN A 429 2.22 29.78 12.02
CA ASN A 429 3.18 30.87 11.85
C ASN A 429 2.78 31.82 10.72
N LEU A 430 2.28 31.30 9.60
CA LEU A 430 1.74 32.11 8.51
C LEU A 430 0.56 32.96 8.97
N ASN A 431 -0.38 32.37 9.71
CA ASN A 431 -1.52 33.11 10.24
C ASN A 431 -1.08 34.22 11.20
N ARG A 432 -0.10 33.96 12.08
CA ARG A 432 0.48 34.98 12.96
C ARG A 432 1.12 36.13 12.18
N LEU A 433 1.90 35.83 11.15
CA LEU A 433 2.50 36.84 10.27
C LEU A 433 1.44 37.65 9.54
N ARG A 434 0.40 37.00 9.02
CA ARG A 434 -0.72 37.68 8.37
C ARG A 434 -1.44 38.64 9.32
N THR A 435 -1.73 38.21 10.54
CA THR A 435 -2.33 39.10 11.56
C THR A 435 -1.40 40.24 11.93
N ALA A 436 -0.09 40.01 12.04
CA ALA A 436 0.88 41.07 12.31
C ALA A 436 1.00 42.09 11.17
N LEU A 437 0.90 41.65 9.90
CA LEU A 437 1.04 42.50 8.72
C LEU A 437 -0.25 43.22 8.32
N PHE A 438 -1.42 42.60 8.54
CA PHE A 438 -2.71 43.08 8.02
C PHE A 438 -3.80 43.23 9.10
N GLY A 439 -3.52 42.86 10.35
CA GLY A 439 -4.44 42.93 11.48
C GLY A 439 -4.28 44.18 12.36
N GLY A 440 -3.54 45.20 11.87
CA GLY A 440 -3.60 46.54 12.44
C GLY A 440 -4.99 47.13 12.20
N GLU A 441 -5.62 47.58 13.28
CA GLU A 441 -6.97 48.14 13.45
C GLU A 441 -7.60 48.77 12.18
N ARG A 442 -8.79 48.26 11.81
CA ARG A 442 -9.81 49.05 11.12
C ARG A 442 -10.86 49.49 12.11
#